data_AF-A0A348B2C9-F1
#
_entry.id   AF-A0A348B2C9-F1
#
_cell.length_a   1.000
_cell.length_b   1.000
_cell.length_c   1.000
_cell.angle_alpha   90.00
_cell.angle_beta   90.00
_cell.angle_gamma   90.00
#
_symmetry.space_group_name_H-M   'P 1'
#
loop_
_entity.id
_entity.type
_entity.pdbx_description
1 polymer ?
#
loop_
_entity_poly.entity_id
_entity_poly.type
_entity_poly.pdbx_seq_one_letter_code
_entity_poly.pdbx_strand_id
1 'polypeptide(L)'
;MERELFLFRIPPSLDQENFILDKIISRFPDLGDPLSYHVVHRSRYDVMTIQFESCKVVVKFDDKGEALASIVYRRRRREGAMER
;
A
#
# COMPACT_ATOMS: atom_id res chain seq x y z
N MET A 1 -3.64 -10.24 -13.30
CA MET A 1 -3.01 -9.32 -12.34
C MET A 1 -3.97 -8.17 -12.18
N GLU A 2 -4.31 -7.83 -10.95
CA GLU A 2 -5.42 -6.95 -10.65
C GLU A 2 -4.81 -5.75 -9.88
N ARG A 3 -5.31 -4.54 -10.11
CA ARG A 3 -4.70 -3.30 -9.63
C ARG A 3 -5.76 -2.40 -9.02
N GLU A 4 -5.52 -1.94 -7.81
CA GLU A 4 -6.40 -1.03 -7.08
C GLU A 4 -5.68 0.28 -6.78
N LEU A 5 -6.43 1.38 -6.86
CA LEU A 5 -5.97 2.72 -6.52
C LEU A 5 -6.72 3.21 -5.28
N PHE A 6 -5.99 3.76 -4.33
CA PHE A 6 -6.52 4.25 -3.06
C PHE A 6 -5.88 5.59 -2.71
N LEU A 7 -6.71 6.63 -2.58
CA LEU A 7 -6.28 7.97 -2.19
C LEU A 7 -6.64 8.24 -0.73
N PHE A 8 -5.70 8.81 0.03
CA PHE A 8 -5.94 9.25 1.40
C PHE A 8 -5.08 10.48 1.73
N ARG A 9 -5.48 11.21 2.78
CA ARG A 9 -4.75 12.41 3.24
C ARG A 9 -3.81 12.04 4.38
N ILE A 10 -2.58 12.53 4.29
CA ILE A 10 -1.55 12.39 5.33
C ILE A 10 -1.68 13.58 6.29
N PRO A 11 -1.88 13.35 7.59
CA PRO A 11 -1.87 14.42 8.57
C PRO A 11 -0.46 15.03 8.74
N PRO A 12 -0.35 16.34 8.96
CA PRO A 12 0.94 17.06 8.94
C PRO A 12 1.88 16.78 10.14
N SER A 13 1.45 16.03 11.15
CA SER A 13 2.15 15.92 12.45
C SER A 13 2.38 14.48 12.94
N LEU A 14 2.07 13.47 12.12
CA LEU A 14 2.30 12.06 12.47
C LEU A 14 3.53 11.54 11.72
N ASP A 15 4.14 10.51 12.30
CA ASP A 15 5.06 9.63 11.58
C ASP A 15 4.31 9.08 10.35
N GLN A 16 4.66 9.64 9.19
CA GLN A 16 3.92 9.42 7.94
C GLN A 16 4.00 7.96 7.53
N GLU A 17 5.13 7.29 7.80
CA GLU A 17 5.36 5.92 7.40
C GLU A 17 4.42 4.97 8.15
N ASN A 18 4.38 5.08 9.48
CA ASN A 18 3.49 4.27 10.31
C ASN A 18 2.02 4.53 9.99
N PHE A 19 1.63 5.79 9.81
CA PHE A 19 0.25 6.13 9.43
C PHE A 19 -0.15 5.50 8.08
N ILE A 20 0.75 5.48 7.11
CA ILE A 20 0.50 4.88 5.79
C ILE A 20 0.33 3.37 5.88
N LEU A 21 1.22 2.71 6.63
CA LEU A 21 1.12 1.27 6.87
C LEU A 21 -0.22 0.93 7.51
N ASP A 22 -0.60 1.66 8.56
CA ASP A 22 -1.90 1.48 9.23
C ASP A 22 -3.08 1.68 8.27
N LYS A 23 -3.04 2.71 7.42
CA LYS A 23 -4.10 2.96 6.42
C LYS A 23 -4.20 1.86 5.37
N ILE A 24 -3.07 1.33 4.90
CA ILE A 24 -3.05 0.25 3.92
C ILE A 24 -3.56 -1.04 4.55
N ILE A 25 -3.05 -1.42 5.72
CA ILE A 25 -3.45 -2.66 6.41
C ILE A 25 -4.93 -2.59 6.81
N SER A 26 -5.40 -1.45 7.29
CA SER A 26 -6.82 -1.25 7.63
C SER A 26 -7.74 -1.36 6.41
N ARG A 27 -7.28 -0.89 5.24
CA ARG A 27 -8.06 -0.95 3.99
C ARG A 27 -8.01 -2.33 3.33
N PHE A 28 -6.88 -3.03 3.47
CA PHE A 28 -6.57 -4.30 2.82
C PHE A 28 -6.02 -5.32 3.85
N PRO A 29 -6.87 -5.84 4.76
CA PRO A 29 -6.45 -6.72 5.85
C PRO A 29 -5.97 -8.10 5.36
N ASP A 30 -6.30 -8.47 4.13
CA ASP A 30 -5.91 -9.73 3.49
C ASP A 30 -4.47 -9.74 2.96
N LEU A 31 -3.78 -8.59 2.97
CA LEU A 31 -2.38 -8.50 2.55
C LEU A 31 -1.41 -9.11 3.56
N GLY A 32 -1.85 -9.27 4.82
CA GLY A 32 -0.99 -9.68 5.93
C GLY A 32 0.01 -8.59 6.32
N ASP A 33 1.07 -9.00 7.01
CA ASP A 33 2.11 -8.08 7.48
C ASP A 33 3.08 -7.68 6.35
N PRO A 34 3.57 -6.43 6.35
CA PRO A 34 4.61 -6.00 5.41
C PRO A 34 5.93 -6.73 5.70
N LEU A 35 6.54 -7.31 4.66
CA LEU A 35 7.85 -7.96 4.75
C LEU A 35 9.00 -6.95 4.80
N SER A 36 8.85 -5.86 4.05
CA SER A 36 9.77 -4.72 4.06
C SER A 36 9.12 -3.51 3.41
N TYR A 37 9.65 -2.33 3.69
CA TYR A 37 9.33 -1.12 2.95
C TYR A 37 10.57 -0.25 2.78
N HIS A 38 10.54 0.62 1.77
CA HIS A 38 11.57 1.64 1.55
C HIS A 38 10.93 2.93 1.06
N VAL A 39 11.49 4.05 1.51
CA VAL A 39 11.08 5.40 1.11
C VAL A 39 12.19 6.01 0.26
N VAL A 40 11.80 6.61 -0.86
CA VAL A 40 12.68 7.38 -1.73
C VAL A 40 12.18 8.82 -1.75
N HIS A 41 12.98 9.71 -1.19
CA HIS A 41 12.70 11.13 -1.21
C HIS A 41 13.11 11.74 -2.56
N ARG A 42 12.22 12.51 -3.20
CA ARG A 42 12.55 13.30 -4.39
C ARG A 42 12.23 14.76 -4.14
N SER A 43 12.83 15.65 -4.93
CA SER A 43 12.69 17.10 -4.77
C SER A 43 11.26 17.66 -4.90
N ARG A 44 10.27 16.86 -5.30
CA ARG A 44 8.87 17.29 -5.56
C ARG A 44 7.81 16.30 -5.06
N TYR A 45 8.22 15.15 -4.57
CA TYR A 45 7.33 14.08 -4.11
C TYR A 45 8.16 12.98 -3.49
N ASP A 46 7.56 12.25 -2.56
CA ASP A 46 8.15 11.04 -2.02
C ASP A 46 7.48 9.80 -2.64
N VAL A 47 8.18 8.67 -2.58
CA VAL A 47 7.64 7.38 -2.97
C VAL A 47 8.00 6.34 -1.91
N MET A 48 6.99 5.64 -1.41
CA MET A 48 7.14 4.52 -0.50
C MET A 48 6.72 3.27 -1.24
N THR A 49 7.55 2.24 -1.17
CA THR A 49 7.25 0.94 -1.73
C THR A 49 7.23 -0.08 -0.60
N ILE A 50 6.11 -0.79 -0.48
CA ILE A 50 5.88 -1.79 0.55
C ILE A 50 5.74 -3.16 -0.12
N GLN A 51 6.51 -4.13 0.36
CA GLN A 51 6.50 -5.50 -0.11
C GLN A 51 5.69 -6.38 0.85
N PHE A 52 4.68 -7.06 0.31
CA PHE A 52 3.93 -8.11 1.01
C PHE A 52 4.25 -9.47 0.36
N GLU A 53 3.80 -10.57 0.96
CA GLU A 53 4.04 -11.91 0.40
C GLU A 53 3.43 -12.08 -1.00
N SER A 54 2.22 -11.53 -1.22
CA SER A 54 1.42 -11.75 -2.44
C SER A 54 1.22 -10.49 -3.30
N CYS A 55 1.70 -9.33 -2.84
CA CYS A 55 1.50 -8.06 -3.56
C CYS A 55 2.63 -7.07 -3.34
N LYS A 56 2.58 -5.99 -4.11
CA LYS A 56 3.43 -4.82 -3.94
C LYS A 56 2.54 -3.58 -3.91
N VAL A 57 2.78 -2.71 -2.93
CA VAL A 57 2.10 -1.43 -2.81
C VAL A 57 3.09 -0.30 -3.08
N VAL A 58 2.71 0.63 -3.95
CA VAL A 58 3.50 1.83 -4.24
C VAL A 58 2.67 3.04 -3.87
N VAL A 59 3.18 3.85 -2.94
CA VAL A 59 2.53 5.07 -2.47
C VAL A 59 3.31 6.25 -3.00
N LYS A 60 2.63 7.15 -3.72
CA LYS A 60 3.17 8.44 -4.12
C LYS A 60 2.60 9.52 -3.21
N PHE A 61 3.48 10.37 -2.71
CA PHE A 61 3.16 11.45 -1.79
C PHE A 61 3.12 12.74 -2.60
N ASP A 62 2.07 13.53 -2.48
CA ASP A 62 2.04 14.89 -2.99
C ASP A 62 2.43 15.86 -1.85
N ASP A 63 3.13 16.93 -2.20
CA ASP A 63 3.55 18.00 -1.27
C ASP A 63 2.34 18.64 -0.55
N LYS A 64 1.13 18.44 -1.10
CA LYS A 64 -0.14 18.93 -0.54
C LYS A 64 -0.69 18.12 0.64
N GLY A 65 0.03 17.10 1.12
CA GLY A 65 -0.45 16.23 2.20
C GLY A 65 -1.49 15.21 1.73
N GLU A 66 -1.52 14.90 0.44
CA GLU A 66 -2.32 13.82 -0.13
C GLU A 66 -1.40 12.69 -0.59
N ALA A 67 -1.83 11.44 -0.40
CA ALA A 67 -1.10 10.25 -0.83
C ALA A 67 -1.97 9.38 -1.72
N LEU A 68 -1.40 8.98 -2.86
CA LEU A 68 -2.01 8.03 -3.79
C LEU A 68 -1.27 6.71 -3.70
N ALA A 69 -1.93 5.71 -3.12
CA ALA A 69 -1.47 4.32 -3.13
C ALA A 69 -1.97 3.61 -4.39
N SER A 70 -1.05 2.92 -5.06
CA SER A 70 -1.29 2.00 -6.16
C SER A 70 -0.87 0.60 -5.72
N ILE A 71 -1.85 -0.28 -5.63
CA ILE A 71 -1.68 -1.65 -5.13
C ILE A 71 -1.74 -2.58 -6.33
N VAL A 72 -0.68 -3.36 -6.52
CA VAL A 72 -0.63 -4.40 -7.55
C VAL A 72 -0.66 -5.73 -6.84
N TYR A 73 -1.83 -6.37 -6.86
CA TYR A 73 -2.04 -7.64 -6.18
C TYR A 73 -1.98 -8.81 -7.16
N ARG A 74 -1.25 -9.85 -6.74
CA ARG A 74 -1.39 -11.17 -7.33
C ARG A 74 -2.40 -11.92 -6.49
N ARG A 75 -3.66 -11.86 -6.91
CA ARG A 75 -4.69 -12.73 -6.36
C ARG A 75 -4.22 -14.18 -6.57
N ARG A 76 -3.93 -14.91 -5.49
CA ARG A 76 -3.90 -16.38 -5.58
C ARG A 76 -5.29 -16.76 -6.07
N ARG A 77 -5.40 -17.40 -7.24
CA ARG A 77 -6.63 -18.14 -7.53
C ARG A 77 -6.80 -19.11 -6.37
N ARG A 78 -7.87 -18.96 -5.59
CA ARG A 78 -8.45 -20.11 -4.90
C ARG A 78 -8.98 -21.02 -6.01
N GLU A 79 -8.10 -21.82 -6.59
CA GLU A 79 -8.53 -23.14 -7.06
C GLU A 79 -8.70 -23.96 -5.79
N GLY A 80 -9.95 -24.23 -5.41
CA GLY A 80 -10.27 -25.11 -4.29
C GLY A 80 -11.25 -24.56 -3.27
N ALA A 81 -12.52 -24.41 -3.68
CA ALA A 81 -13.65 -24.91 -2.89
C ALA A 81 -14.63 -25.50 -3.91
N MET A 82 -14.19 -26.65 -4.44
CA MET A 82 -14.97 -27.59 -5.22
C MET A 82 -16.16 -28.06 -4.39
N GLU A 83 -17.30 -28.21 -5.06
CA GLU A 83 -18.47 -28.96 -4.63
C GLU A 83 -18.08 -30.22 -3.84
N ARG A 84 -18.53 -30.34 -2.59
CA ARG A 84 -19.01 -31.58 -1.97
C ARG A 84 -19.96 -31.26 -0.83
#